data_AF-A0A9E5WCQ5-F1
#
_entry.id   AF-A0A9E5WCQ5-F1
#
_cell.length_a   1.000
_cell.length_b   1.000
_cell.length_c   1.000
_cell.angle_alpha   90.00
_cell.angle_beta   90.00
_cell.angle_gamma   90.00
#
_symmetry.space_group_name_H-M   'P 1'
#
loop_
_entity.id
_entity.type
_entity.pdbx_description
1 polymer ?
#
loop_
_entity_poly.entity_id
_entity_poly.type
_entity_poly.pdbx_seq_one_letter_code
_entity_poly.pdbx_strand_id
1 'polypeptide(L)'
;MRILELRFKNLNSLYGEWSIDFTTPGYVFDGIFAITGPTGAGKSTILDAVCLALYGRTPRLKSITKTSNEIMSRQTGECFAEVTFETMDKKLRSHWSQQKAWKKADGKLGDSRHEISDAVTGRIIESKKRDVALRVEKETGMDFDRFTRSMLLAQGGFAAFLAAVPDKRAPILEQITGTGIYSEISKQVHERFRDESEKLELLRAETFGIIFLSDEDEDALIKEISTKQKLEKELNQKNEALGKSILRLEKINTLKAELSQIDKESKVLSGRVKAFEPDKIKLENALKAAELEGEYAGLQSTRQQQKFDLGALAKAQNLVPDQEKLSGLKEINLKKAKKATAKVKEEQRNEILKIREVRALDFQIAQQKSALETSKSECGKIENRILEEKEQEKKAKSALKLTGKKLFKAEAYLSANAFDSALVTEMTGIK
;
A
#
# COMPACT_ATOMS: atom_id res chain seq x y z
N MET A 1 72.19 47.28 -49.10
CA MET A 1 72.53 48.52 -48.37
C MET A 1 73.76 49.14 -49.02
N ARG A 2 73.78 50.44 -49.29
CA ARG A 2 74.95 51.17 -49.81
C ARG A 2 75.16 52.47 -49.04
N ILE A 3 76.39 52.76 -48.64
CA ILE A 3 76.75 54.02 -47.96
C ILE A 3 76.97 55.09 -49.03
N LEU A 4 76.33 56.25 -48.86
CA LEU A 4 76.37 57.37 -49.79
C LEU A 4 77.31 58.47 -49.29
N GLU A 5 77.19 58.86 -48.02
CA GLU A 5 77.99 59.92 -47.43
C GLU A 5 78.32 59.57 -45.98
N LEU A 6 79.54 59.89 -45.54
CA LEU A 6 79.98 59.80 -44.15
C LEU A 6 80.50 61.15 -43.69
N ARG A 7 79.88 61.70 -42.64
CA ARG A 7 80.33 62.92 -41.97
C ARG A 7 80.67 62.62 -40.52
N PHE A 8 81.77 63.14 -40.02
CA PHE A 8 82.12 62.98 -38.62
C PHE A 8 82.99 64.12 -38.10
N LYS A 9 83.01 64.27 -36.78
CA LYS A 9 83.78 65.33 -36.13
C LYS A 9 84.44 64.83 -34.86
N ASN A 10 85.71 65.17 -34.68
CA ASN A 10 86.50 64.93 -33.47
C ASN A 10 86.44 63.47 -32.98
N LEU A 11 86.78 62.52 -33.85
CA LEU A 11 86.85 61.09 -33.50
C LEU A 11 88.31 60.64 -33.45
N ASN A 12 88.74 60.04 -32.34
CA ASN A 12 90.10 59.56 -32.09
C ASN A 12 91.19 60.56 -32.55
N SER A 13 91.98 60.20 -33.56
CA SER A 13 93.06 61.02 -34.13
C SER A 13 92.61 62.02 -35.21
N LEU A 14 91.33 62.00 -35.61
CA LEU A 14 90.79 62.87 -36.65
C LEU A 14 90.07 64.06 -36.00
N TYR A 15 90.83 65.14 -35.80
CA TYR A 15 90.36 66.41 -35.26
C TYR A 15 89.67 67.25 -36.34
N GLY A 16 88.66 68.03 -35.96
CA GLY A 16 87.87 68.82 -36.90
C GLY A 16 86.75 68.03 -37.53
N GLU A 17 86.07 68.66 -38.48
CA GLU A 17 84.95 68.09 -39.21
C GLU A 17 85.41 67.56 -40.57
N TRP A 18 85.05 66.31 -40.86
CA TRP A 18 85.41 65.58 -42.07
C TRP A 18 84.13 65.10 -42.76
N SER A 19 84.10 65.20 -44.08
CA SER A 19 83.05 64.61 -44.91
C SER A 19 83.67 63.81 -46.05
N ILE A 20 83.11 62.64 -46.31
CA ILE A 20 83.46 61.76 -47.43
C ILE A 20 82.17 61.45 -48.19
N ASP A 21 82.08 61.96 -49.42
CA ASP A 21 80.98 61.68 -50.33
C ASP A 21 81.36 60.56 -51.30
N PHE A 22 80.81 59.37 -51.06
CA PHE A 22 81.03 58.16 -51.87
C PHE A 22 80.23 58.16 -53.18
N THR A 23 79.43 59.19 -53.44
CA THR A 23 78.69 59.37 -54.71
C THR A 23 79.50 60.13 -55.75
N THR A 24 80.63 60.73 -55.36
CA THR A 24 81.56 61.41 -56.27
C THR A 24 82.04 60.45 -57.36
N PRO A 25 82.15 60.88 -58.64
CA PRO A 25 82.51 59.99 -59.75
C PRO A 25 83.77 59.15 -59.53
N GLY A 26 84.79 59.68 -58.85
CA GLY A 26 86.02 58.96 -58.52
C GLY A 26 85.84 57.73 -57.62
N TYR A 27 84.75 57.63 -56.85
CA TYR A 27 84.41 56.43 -56.07
C TYR A 27 83.46 55.49 -56.81
N VAL A 28 82.66 56.02 -57.74
CA VAL A 28 81.60 55.26 -58.42
C VAL A 28 82.12 54.50 -59.64
N PHE A 29 83.08 55.05 -60.38
CA PHE A 29 83.57 54.44 -61.62
C PHE A 29 84.32 53.12 -61.38
N ASP A 30 85.22 53.06 -60.39
CA ASP A 30 86.05 51.88 -60.14
C ASP A 30 85.45 50.94 -59.07
N GLY A 31 84.50 51.42 -58.25
CA GLY A 31 83.81 50.64 -57.21
C GLY A 31 84.69 50.13 -56.05
N ILE A 32 86.01 50.24 -56.17
CA ILE A 32 87.01 49.84 -55.18
C ILE A 32 87.94 51.03 -54.93
N PHE A 33 88.14 51.37 -53.67
CA PHE A 33 89.07 52.41 -53.26
C PHE A 33 89.89 51.96 -52.05
N ALA A 34 91.08 52.53 -51.89
CA ALA A 34 91.97 52.24 -50.77
C ALA A 34 92.13 53.49 -49.88
N ILE A 35 91.98 53.30 -48.57
CA ILE A 35 92.35 54.31 -47.56
C ILE A 35 93.78 53.97 -47.09
N THR A 36 94.76 54.74 -47.55
CA THR A 36 96.18 54.52 -47.22
C THR A 36 96.71 55.58 -46.24
N GLY A 37 97.81 55.26 -45.56
CA GLY A 37 98.43 56.15 -44.57
C GLY A 37 99.24 55.37 -43.52
N PRO A 38 100.01 56.04 -42.66
CA PRO A 38 100.78 55.37 -41.61
C PRO A 38 99.88 54.72 -40.54
N THR A 39 100.45 53.83 -39.73
CA THR A 39 99.77 53.27 -38.55
C THR A 39 99.44 54.40 -37.57
N GLY A 40 98.21 54.44 -37.05
CA GLY A 40 97.74 55.52 -36.18
C GLY A 40 97.12 56.75 -36.89
N ALA A 41 97.17 56.82 -38.24
CA ALA A 41 96.61 57.92 -39.02
C ALA A 41 95.07 58.05 -38.97
N GLY A 42 94.37 57.16 -38.27
CA GLY A 42 92.90 57.22 -38.14
C GLY A 42 92.13 56.43 -39.21
N LYS A 43 92.78 55.60 -40.02
CA LYS A 43 92.11 54.74 -41.03
C LYS A 43 90.95 53.93 -40.45
N SER A 44 91.19 53.22 -39.35
CA SER A 44 90.15 52.45 -38.64
C SER A 44 89.10 53.35 -37.97
N THR A 45 89.41 54.62 -37.70
CA THR A 45 88.46 55.58 -37.12
C THR A 45 87.37 55.96 -38.11
N ILE A 46 87.67 56.00 -39.41
CA ILE A 46 86.66 56.21 -40.47
C ILE A 46 85.65 55.05 -40.45
N LEU A 47 86.13 53.81 -40.33
CA LEU A 47 85.27 52.62 -40.24
C LEU A 47 84.46 52.59 -38.93
N ASP A 48 85.08 52.99 -37.83
CA ASP A 48 84.37 53.13 -36.54
C ASP A 48 83.28 54.20 -36.60
N ALA A 49 83.49 55.30 -37.34
CA ALA A 49 82.49 56.34 -37.51
C ALA A 49 81.23 55.80 -38.19
N VAL A 50 81.37 54.91 -39.17
CA VAL A 50 80.24 54.23 -39.81
C VAL A 50 79.45 53.38 -38.80
N CYS A 51 80.15 52.52 -38.05
CA CYS A 51 79.53 51.69 -37.01
C CYS A 51 78.86 52.53 -35.92
N LEU A 52 79.51 53.63 -35.52
CA LEU A 52 79.03 54.55 -34.50
C LEU A 52 77.75 55.26 -34.94
N ALA A 53 77.72 55.75 -36.18
CA ALA A 53 76.55 56.40 -36.76
C ALA A 53 75.36 55.44 -36.86
N LEU A 54 75.58 54.19 -37.27
CA LEU A 54 74.50 53.21 -37.50
C LEU A 54 74.00 52.56 -36.21
N TYR A 55 74.91 52.07 -35.35
CA TYR A 55 74.55 51.24 -34.20
C TYR A 55 74.90 51.86 -32.84
N GLY A 56 75.50 53.05 -32.81
CA GLY A 56 75.93 53.70 -31.57
C GLY A 56 77.05 52.96 -30.84
N ARG A 57 77.76 52.06 -31.54
CA ARG A 57 78.81 51.18 -31.01
C ARG A 57 79.98 51.13 -31.98
N THR A 58 81.16 50.74 -31.49
CA THR A 58 82.33 50.51 -32.35
C THR A 58 82.92 49.14 -32.10
N PRO A 59 83.57 48.52 -33.10
CA PRO A 59 84.23 47.22 -32.92
C PRO A 59 85.34 47.23 -31.86
N ARG A 60 86.00 48.39 -31.67
CA ARG A 60 87.17 48.51 -30.79
C ARG A 60 86.82 48.85 -29.34
N LEU A 61 85.71 49.54 -29.10
CA LEU A 61 85.29 49.98 -27.76
C LEU A 61 84.06 49.22 -27.30
N LYS A 62 84.15 48.57 -26.12
CA LYS A 62 83.08 47.73 -25.57
C LYS A 62 81.78 48.49 -25.30
N SER A 63 81.85 49.75 -24.90
CA SER A 63 80.66 50.58 -24.67
C SER A 63 81.00 52.07 -24.64
N ILE A 64 80.16 52.90 -25.26
CA ILE A 64 80.20 54.36 -25.12
C ILE A 64 79.04 54.76 -24.21
N THR A 65 79.36 55.35 -23.06
CA THR A 65 78.39 55.67 -22.01
C THR A 65 78.45 57.15 -21.64
N LYS A 66 77.56 57.57 -20.74
CA LYS A 66 77.59 58.92 -20.16
C LYS A 66 78.87 59.18 -19.35
N THR A 67 79.50 58.14 -18.83
CA THR A 67 80.67 58.22 -17.95
C THR A 67 81.99 57.98 -18.68
N SER A 68 81.98 57.26 -19.80
CA SER A 68 83.18 57.02 -20.61
C SER A 68 82.89 57.11 -22.10
N ASN A 69 83.62 57.99 -22.78
CA ASN A 69 83.67 58.10 -24.23
C ASN A 69 85.15 58.25 -24.63
N GLU A 70 85.78 57.12 -24.93
CA GLU A 70 87.16 57.07 -25.41
C GLU A 70 87.29 57.34 -26.92
N ILE A 71 86.16 57.44 -27.66
CA ILE A 71 86.18 57.74 -29.09
C ILE A 71 86.27 59.24 -29.39
N MET A 72 85.86 60.10 -28.47
CA MET A 72 86.00 61.56 -28.60
C MET A 72 87.48 61.97 -28.56
N SER A 73 87.93 62.76 -29.53
CA SER A 73 89.30 63.28 -29.56
C SER A 73 89.64 64.06 -28.28
N ARG A 74 90.88 63.92 -27.80
CA ARG A 74 91.35 64.59 -26.57
C ARG A 74 91.24 66.10 -26.71
N GLN A 75 91.01 66.81 -25.60
CA GLN A 75 90.87 68.28 -25.58
C GLN A 75 89.72 68.85 -26.45
N THR A 76 88.75 68.01 -26.86
CA THR A 76 87.54 68.46 -27.54
C THR A 76 86.30 68.36 -26.65
N GLY A 77 85.29 69.17 -26.95
CA GLY A 77 84.03 69.27 -26.22
C GLY A 77 82.82 68.62 -26.89
N GLU A 78 82.96 68.17 -28.14
CA GLU A 78 81.88 67.54 -28.91
C GLU A 78 82.45 66.59 -29.97
N CYS A 79 81.70 65.54 -30.28
CA CYS A 79 81.97 64.64 -31.40
C CYS A 79 80.66 64.14 -32.01
N PHE A 80 80.66 63.85 -33.31
CA PHE A 80 79.54 63.21 -33.98
C PHE A 80 80.00 62.29 -35.10
N ALA A 81 79.13 61.36 -35.48
CA ALA A 81 79.23 60.54 -36.68
C ALA A 81 77.86 60.46 -37.34
N GLU A 82 77.81 60.68 -38.64
CA GLU A 82 76.61 60.69 -39.45
C GLU A 82 76.85 59.91 -40.73
N VAL A 83 75.95 58.99 -41.05
CA VAL A 83 75.99 58.20 -42.28
C VAL A 83 74.68 58.37 -43.01
N THR A 84 74.77 58.78 -44.28
CA THR A 84 73.68 58.70 -45.24
C THR A 84 73.84 57.41 -46.03
N PHE A 85 72.83 56.55 -46.06
CA PHE A 85 72.85 55.26 -46.74
C PHE A 85 71.52 54.98 -47.45
N GLU A 86 71.58 54.15 -48.48
CA GLU A 86 70.40 53.65 -49.20
C GLU A 86 70.15 52.16 -48.95
N THR A 87 68.89 51.83 -48.78
CA THR A 87 68.34 50.47 -48.81
C THR A 87 67.59 50.27 -50.12
N MET A 88 66.94 49.11 -50.33
CA MET A 88 66.27 48.83 -51.62
C MET A 88 65.25 49.92 -52.01
N ASP A 89 64.56 50.52 -51.04
CA ASP A 89 63.45 51.43 -51.29
C ASP A 89 63.61 52.84 -50.68
N LYS A 90 64.65 53.10 -49.86
CA LYS A 90 64.75 54.34 -49.07
C LYS A 90 66.18 54.87 -48.95
N LYS A 91 66.28 56.20 -48.85
CA LYS A 91 67.51 56.89 -48.43
C LYS A 91 67.35 57.38 -47.00
N LEU A 92 68.21 56.91 -46.12
CA LEU A 92 68.15 57.15 -44.68
C LEU A 92 69.43 57.82 -44.20
N ARG A 93 69.31 58.66 -43.17
CA ARG A 93 70.42 59.32 -42.49
C ARG A 93 70.40 58.94 -41.02
N SER A 94 71.48 58.34 -40.55
CA SER A 94 71.67 57.99 -39.14
C SER A 94 72.72 58.89 -38.52
N HIS A 95 72.36 59.61 -37.47
CA HIS A 95 73.20 60.60 -36.81
C HIS A 95 73.40 60.25 -35.34
N TRP A 96 74.66 60.10 -34.94
CA TRP A 96 75.07 59.90 -33.56
C TRP A 96 75.93 61.08 -33.10
N SER A 97 75.64 61.64 -31.93
CA SER A 97 76.44 62.73 -31.36
C SER A 97 76.56 62.66 -29.85
N GLN A 98 77.65 63.20 -29.32
CA GLN A 98 77.82 63.40 -27.88
C GLN A 98 78.62 64.69 -27.62
N GLN A 99 78.19 65.42 -26.61
CA GLN A 99 78.79 66.70 -26.23
C GLN A 99 79.02 66.75 -24.72
N LYS A 100 80.11 67.41 -24.33
CA LYS A 100 80.40 67.77 -22.95
C LYS A 100 79.64 69.03 -22.57
N ALA A 101 79.49 69.26 -21.26
CA ALA A 101 78.87 70.47 -20.74
C ALA A 101 79.47 71.71 -21.41
N TRP A 102 78.59 72.53 -22.02
CA TRP A 102 78.94 73.80 -22.67
C TRP A 102 79.97 73.66 -23.81
N LYS A 103 80.11 72.44 -24.37
CA LYS A 103 81.09 72.11 -25.42
C LYS A 103 82.55 72.45 -25.03
N LYS A 104 82.87 72.45 -23.74
CA LYS A 104 84.23 72.65 -23.23
C LYS A 104 84.96 71.32 -23.08
N ALA A 105 86.27 71.33 -23.33
CA ALA A 105 87.14 70.15 -23.23
C ALA A 105 87.08 69.47 -21.85
N ASP A 106 87.01 70.27 -20.78
CA ASP A 106 86.96 69.81 -19.39
C ASP A 106 85.53 69.67 -18.84
N GLY A 107 84.52 69.84 -19.69
CA GLY A 107 83.12 69.68 -19.30
C GLY A 107 82.75 68.22 -19.02
N LYS A 108 81.78 67.99 -18.14
CA LYS A 108 81.23 66.65 -17.89
C LYS A 108 80.54 66.12 -19.16
N LEU A 109 80.74 64.84 -19.48
CA LEU A 109 80.09 64.18 -20.62
C LEU A 109 78.55 64.18 -20.45
N GLY A 110 77.86 64.66 -21.49
CA GLY A 110 76.41 64.59 -21.59
C GLY A 110 75.93 63.23 -22.11
N ASP A 111 74.61 63.04 -22.14
CA ASP A 111 74.02 61.87 -22.78
C ASP A 111 74.24 61.95 -24.30
N SER A 112 74.68 60.85 -24.92
CA SER A 112 74.72 60.77 -26.38
C SER A 112 73.30 60.93 -26.96
N ARG A 113 73.20 61.33 -28.22
CA ARG A 113 71.98 61.34 -29.02
C ARG A 113 72.21 60.43 -30.21
N HIS A 114 71.17 59.71 -30.60
CA HIS A 114 71.21 58.82 -31.75
C HIS A 114 69.84 58.87 -32.39
N GLU A 115 69.80 59.22 -33.67
CA GLU A 115 68.57 59.36 -34.42
C GLU A 115 68.74 58.84 -35.84
N ILE A 116 67.65 58.35 -36.41
CA ILE A 116 67.54 57.97 -37.81
C ILE A 116 66.42 58.77 -38.45
N SER A 117 66.69 59.33 -39.62
CA SER A 117 65.80 60.19 -40.37
C SER A 117 65.76 59.78 -41.84
N ASP A 118 64.72 60.21 -42.54
CA ASP A 118 64.67 60.16 -43.99
C ASP A 118 65.66 61.20 -44.55
N ALA A 119 66.57 60.76 -45.42
CA ALA A 119 67.62 61.63 -45.97
C ALA A 119 67.09 62.66 -46.97
N VAL A 120 65.90 62.44 -47.55
CA VAL A 120 65.27 63.33 -48.53
C VAL A 120 64.37 64.35 -47.83
N THR A 121 63.52 63.89 -46.90
CA THR A 121 62.52 64.75 -46.24
C THR A 121 63.02 65.35 -44.92
N GLY A 122 64.11 64.83 -44.36
CA GLY A 122 64.63 65.25 -43.05
C GLY A 122 63.75 64.82 -41.87
N ARG A 123 62.69 64.05 -42.12
CA ARG A 123 61.77 63.61 -41.07
C ARG A 123 62.45 62.57 -40.17
N ILE A 124 62.50 62.85 -38.87
CA ILE A 124 62.99 61.90 -37.86
C ILE A 124 62.04 60.70 -37.80
N ILE A 125 62.60 59.51 -37.97
CA ILE A 125 61.89 58.23 -37.91
C ILE A 125 61.93 57.66 -36.49
N GLU A 126 63.11 57.72 -35.84
CA GLU A 126 63.31 57.28 -34.46
C GLU A 126 64.48 58.06 -33.82
N SER A 127 64.41 58.36 -32.52
CA SER A 127 65.40 59.14 -31.78
C SER A 127 65.80 58.52 -30.43
N LYS A 128 65.21 57.38 -30.05
CA LYS A 128 65.63 56.61 -28.88
C LYS A 128 66.76 55.65 -29.28
N LYS A 129 67.93 55.78 -28.63
CA LYS A 129 69.15 55.00 -28.95
C LYS A 129 68.94 53.50 -29.19
N ARG A 130 68.18 52.82 -28.32
CA ARG A 130 67.92 51.38 -28.44
C ARG A 130 67.06 51.07 -29.68
N ASP A 131 66.06 51.90 -29.91
CA ASP A 131 65.09 51.72 -30.99
C ASP A 131 65.70 52.12 -32.33
N VAL A 132 66.64 53.08 -32.37
CA VAL A 132 67.39 53.42 -33.59
C VAL A 132 68.23 52.24 -34.07
N ALA A 133 68.95 51.55 -33.19
CA ALA A 133 69.73 50.37 -33.59
C ALA A 133 68.82 49.24 -34.13
N LEU A 134 67.67 48.99 -33.48
CA LEU A 134 66.66 48.03 -33.95
C LEU A 134 66.03 48.47 -35.27
N ARG A 135 65.84 49.79 -35.45
CA ARG A 135 65.29 50.34 -36.68
C ARG A 135 66.28 50.20 -37.83
N VAL A 136 67.57 50.45 -37.59
CA VAL A 136 68.64 50.18 -38.55
C VAL A 136 68.65 48.70 -38.91
N GLU A 137 68.59 47.79 -37.93
CA GLU A 137 68.52 46.35 -38.20
C GLU A 137 67.31 45.97 -39.05
N LYS A 138 66.13 46.57 -38.79
CA LYS A 138 64.93 46.34 -39.59
C LYS A 138 65.05 46.84 -41.03
N GLU A 139 65.68 47.99 -41.26
CA GLU A 139 65.80 48.59 -42.59
C GLU A 139 66.98 48.00 -43.40
N THR A 140 68.05 47.52 -42.73
CA THR A 140 69.24 46.94 -43.39
C THR A 140 69.25 45.41 -43.40
N GLY A 141 68.48 44.75 -42.54
CA GLY A 141 68.51 43.31 -42.31
C GLY A 141 69.72 42.83 -41.49
N MET A 142 70.49 43.75 -40.91
CA MET A 142 71.76 43.45 -40.23
C MET A 142 71.82 44.09 -38.84
N ASP A 143 72.07 43.28 -37.82
CA ASP A 143 72.48 43.75 -36.50
C ASP A 143 73.97 44.18 -36.52
N PHE A 144 74.45 44.75 -35.40
CA PHE A 144 75.83 45.21 -35.27
C PHE A 144 76.87 44.08 -35.47
N ASP A 145 76.61 42.91 -34.90
CA ASP A 145 77.53 41.77 -34.99
C ASP A 145 77.61 41.22 -36.41
N ARG A 146 76.49 41.22 -37.15
CA ARG A 146 76.44 40.85 -38.56
C ARG A 146 77.09 41.89 -39.45
N PHE A 147 76.84 43.18 -39.22
CA PHE A 147 77.47 44.26 -39.98
C PHE A 147 79.00 44.20 -39.89
N THR A 148 79.54 43.97 -38.68
CA THR A 148 80.99 43.89 -38.43
C THR A 148 81.64 42.56 -38.86
N ARG A 149 80.86 41.55 -39.23
CA ARG A 149 81.35 40.25 -39.74
C ARG A 149 81.15 40.06 -41.24
N SER A 150 80.25 40.80 -41.87
CA SER A 150 79.87 40.61 -43.28
C SER A 150 80.15 41.83 -44.18
N MET A 151 79.87 43.05 -43.71
CA MET A 151 79.95 44.27 -44.52
C MET A 151 81.17 45.14 -44.17
N LEU A 152 81.54 45.18 -42.88
CA LEU A 152 82.70 45.90 -42.39
C LEU A 152 83.63 44.94 -41.64
N LEU A 153 84.58 44.34 -42.37
CA LEU A 153 85.56 43.45 -41.76
C LEU A 153 86.59 44.27 -40.98
N ALA A 154 86.34 44.45 -39.67
CA ALA A 154 87.34 45.00 -38.77
C ALA A 154 88.63 44.15 -38.80
N GLN A 155 89.78 44.77 -38.58
CA GLN A 155 91.08 44.08 -38.57
C GLN A 155 91.04 42.89 -37.58
N GLY A 156 91.18 41.66 -38.10
CA GLY A 156 91.10 40.41 -37.32
C GLY A 156 89.69 39.79 -37.18
N GLY A 157 88.62 40.52 -37.53
CA GLY A 157 87.22 40.04 -37.40
C GLY A 157 86.86 38.91 -38.36
N PHE A 158 87.43 38.90 -39.57
CA PHE A 158 87.24 37.81 -40.53
C PHE A 158 87.88 36.49 -40.07
N ALA A 159 89.09 36.57 -39.50
CA ALA A 159 89.76 35.40 -38.90
C ALA A 159 88.95 34.85 -37.72
N ALA A 160 88.36 35.73 -36.90
CA ALA A 160 87.47 35.31 -35.81
C ALA A 160 86.19 34.61 -36.31
N PHE A 161 85.63 35.01 -37.45
CA PHE A 161 84.52 34.30 -38.09
C PHE A 161 84.94 32.91 -38.61
N LEU A 162 86.09 32.82 -39.31
CA LEU A 162 86.66 31.54 -39.79
C LEU A 162 87.12 30.61 -38.66
N ALA A 163 87.42 31.14 -37.48
CA ALA A 163 87.84 30.38 -36.30
C ALA A 163 86.68 30.09 -35.32
N ALA A 164 85.51 30.71 -35.49
CA ALA A 164 84.37 30.52 -34.57
C ALA A 164 83.94 29.04 -34.52
N VAL A 165 83.38 28.56 -33.41
CA VAL A 165 82.80 27.21 -33.38
C VAL A 165 81.54 27.12 -34.26
N PRO A 166 81.19 25.93 -34.82
CA PRO A 166 80.02 25.77 -35.69
C PRO A 166 78.74 26.41 -35.14
N ASP A 167 78.44 26.25 -33.85
CA ASP A 167 77.26 26.82 -33.19
C ASP A 167 77.22 28.36 -33.22
N LYS A 168 78.37 29.03 -33.27
CA LYS A 168 78.46 30.49 -33.40
C LYS A 168 78.45 30.96 -34.85
N ARG A 169 78.73 30.06 -35.81
CA ARG A 169 78.66 30.35 -37.26
C ARG A 169 77.27 30.10 -37.81
N ALA A 170 76.59 29.04 -37.36
CA ALA A 170 75.32 28.59 -37.89
C ALA A 170 74.24 29.69 -37.89
N PRO A 171 74.02 30.47 -36.82
CA PRO A 171 73.00 31.53 -36.84
C PRO A 171 73.29 32.65 -37.85
N ILE A 172 74.58 32.96 -38.06
CA ILE A 172 75.01 34.01 -39.00
C ILE A 172 74.79 33.54 -40.43
N LEU A 173 75.18 32.30 -40.73
CA LEU A 173 74.94 31.70 -42.04
C LEU A 173 73.44 31.56 -42.30
N GLU A 174 72.66 31.08 -41.31
CA GLU A 174 71.23 30.90 -41.40
C GLU A 174 70.48 32.19 -41.75
N GLN A 175 70.90 33.33 -41.19
CA GLN A 175 70.28 34.62 -41.51
C GLN A 175 70.77 35.23 -42.83
N ILE A 176 72.00 34.94 -43.26
CA ILE A 176 72.49 35.32 -44.60
C ILE A 176 71.76 34.53 -45.69
N THR A 177 71.54 33.23 -45.47
CA THR A 177 70.85 32.34 -46.41
C THR A 177 69.34 32.36 -46.28
N GLY A 178 68.80 33.03 -45.26
CA GLY A 178 67.36 33.09 -44.99
C GLY A 178 66.76 31.76 -44.52
N THR A 179 67.57 30.83 -44.02
CA THR A 179 67.16 29.47 -43.62
C THR A 179 66.63 29.39 -42.17
N GLY A 180 66.23 30.52 -41.58
CA GLY A 180 65.68 30.64 -40.21
C GLY A 180 64.54 29.67 -39.88
N ILE A 181 63.84 29.22 -40.92
CA ILE A 181 62.72 28.27 -40.84
C ILE A 181 63.13 26.92 -40.26
N TYR A 182 64.37 26.46 -40.47
CA TYR A 182 64.81 25.14 -40.01
C TYR A 182 65.07 25.10 -38.51
N SER A 183 65.61 26.19 -37.95
CA SER A 183 65.72 26.35 -36.50
C SER A 183 64.35 26.33 -35.83
N GLU A 184 63.35 26.97 -36.43
CA GLU A 184 61.99 26.99 -35.89
C GLU A 184 61.29 25.62 -35.97
N ILE A 185 61.46 24.91 -37.10
CA ILE A 185 60.99 23.52 -37.23
C ILE A 185 61.64 22.63 -36.15
N SER A 186 62.95 22.76 -35.92
CA SER A 186 63.65 21.96 -34.92
C SER A 186 63.11 22.18 -33.51
N LYS A 187 62.76 23.42 -33.14
CA LYS A 187 62.13 23.72 -31.84
C LYS A 187 60.77 23.04 -31.70
N GLN A 188 59.91 23.18 -32.70
CA GLN A 188 58.57 22.58 -32.67
C GLN A 188 58.61 21.06 -32.61
N VAL A 189 59.54 20.42 -33.31
CA VAL A 189 59.73 18.96 -33.23
C VAL A 189 60.15 18.54 -31.82
N HIS A 190 61.05 19.29 -31.18
CA HIS A 190 61.50 18.98 -29.83
C HIS A 190 60.38 19.16 -28.78
N GLU A 191 59.59 20.23 -28.89
CA GLU A 191 58.42 20.47 -28.04
C GLU A 191 57.40 19.33 -28.20
N ARG A 192 57.07 18.94 -29.44
CA ARG A 192 56.13 17.84 -29.68
C ARG A 192 56.64 16.50 -29.16
N PHE A 193 57.93 16.21 -29.31
CA PHE A 193 58.54 15.00 -28.77
C PHE A 193 58.41 14.93 -27.25
N ARG A 194 58.68 16.06 -26.57
CA ARG A 194 58.54 16.17 -25.12
C ARG A 194 57.11 15.89 -24.67
N ASP A 195 56.13 16.54 -25.30
CA ASP A 195 54.72 16.39 -24.95
C ASP A 195 54.21 14.95 -25.15
N GLU A 196 54.59 14.29 -26.25
CA GLU A 196 54.19 12.90 -26.50
C GLU A 196 54.90 11.90 -25.57
N SER A 197 56.16 12.16 -25.21
CA SER A 197 56.88 11.32 -24.26
C SER A 197 56.24 11.37 -22.87
N GLU A 198 55.80 12.56 -22.43
CA GLU A 198 55.11 12.73 -21.14
C GLU A 198 53.77 11.97 -21.12
N LYS A 199 52.98 12.06 -22.19
CA LYS A 199 51.74 11.26 -22.34
C LYS A 199 52.00 9.76 -22.28
N LEU A 200 53.07 9.30 -22.93
CA LEU A 200 53.45 7.88 -22.93
C LEU A 200 53.84 7.41 -21.52
N GLU A 201 54.57 8.22 -20.76
CA GLU A 201 54.92 7.90 -19.38
C GLU A 201 53.68 7.81 -18.49
N LEU A 202 52.72 8.72 -18.65
CA LEU A 202 51.44 8.66 -17.92
C LEU A 202 50.67 7.37 -18.24
N LEU A 203 50.50 7.03 -19.52
CA LEU A 203 49.83 5.79 -19.93
C LEU A 203 50.53 4.54 -19.41
N ARG A 204 51.87 4.53 -19.39
CA ARG A 204 52.66 3.44 -18.82
C ARG A 204 52.46 3.34 -17.30
N ALA A 205 52.41 4.47 -16.60
CA ALA A 205 52.14 4.50 -15.17
C ALA A 205 50.72 4.00 -14.83
N GLU A 206 49.71 4.39 -15.60
CA GLU A 206 48.33 3.88 -15.49
C GLU A 206 48.26 2.36 -15.72
N THR A 207 48.98 1.87 -16.73
CA THR A 207 49.00 0.44 -17.06
C THR A 207 49.79 -0.38 -16.04
N PHE A 208 50.84 0.19 -15.41
CA PHE A 208 51.66 -0.52 -14.42
C PHE A 208 50.87 -0.92 -13.16
N GLY A 209 49.78 -0.20 -12.84
CA GLY A 209 48.87 -0.59 -11.76
C GLY A 209 47.96 -1.77 -12.09
N ILE A 210 47.87 -2.17 -13.35
CA ILE A 210 47.06 -3.29 -13.82
C ILE A 210 47.93 -4.54 -13.80
N ILE A 211 47.91 -5.24 -12.67
CA ILE A 211 48.51 -6.58 -12.56
C ILE A 211 47.57 -7.54 -13.29
N PHE A 212 47.97 -7.97 -14.48
CA PHE A 212 47.32 -9.08 -15.15
C PHE A 212 47.60 -10.36 -14.35
N LEU A 213 46.55 -11.11 -14.05
CA LEU A 213 46.74 -12.49 -13.61
C LEU A 213 47.49 -13.23 -14.72
N SER A 214 48.51 -13.98 -14.34
CA SER A 214 49.07 -14.97 -15.25
C SER A 214 48.05 -16.09 -15.44
N ASP A 215 48.09 -16.76 -16.59
CA ASP A 215 47.24 -17.94 -16.84
C ASP A 215 47.44 -19.01 -15.73
N GLU A 216 48.64 -19.10 -15.17
CA GLU A 216 48.96 -20.00 -14.05
C GLU A 216 48.27 -19.59 -12.74
N ASP A 217 48.22 -18.29 -12.42
CA ASP A 217 47.53 -17.77 -11.24
C ASP A 217 46.01 -17.91 -11.36
N GLU A 218 45.46 -17.68 -12.55
CA GLU A 218 44.04 -17.88 -12.83
C GLU A 218 43.65 -19.35 -12.67
N ASP A 219 44.42 -20.27 -13.23
CA ASP A 219 44.21 -21.71 -13.06
C ASP A 219 44.33 -22.16 -11.59
N ALA A 220 45.27 -21.59 -10.83
CA ALA A 220 45.42 -21.86 -9.41
C ALA A 220 44.19 -21.41 -8.61
N LEU A 221 43.70 -20.20 -8.86
CA LEU A 221 42.52 -19.65 -8.20
C LEU A 221 41.24 -20.41 -8.58
N ILE A 222 41.08 -20.81 -9.84
CA ILE A 222 39.94 -21.63 -10.29
C ILE A 222 39.96 -22.99 -9.57
N LYS A 223 41.13 -23.62 -9.45
CA LYS A 223 41.28 -24.86 -8.67
C LYS A 223 40.91 -24.62 -7.21
N GLU A 224 41.38 -23.55 -6.58
CA GLU A 224 41.08 -23.23 -5.19
C GLU A 224 39.58 -22.95 -4.96
N ILE A 225 38.91 -22.25 -5.88
CA ILE A 225 37.46 -22.06 -5.85
C ILE A 225 36.75 -23.40 -5.92
N SER A 226 37.17 -24.28 -6.84
CA SER A 226 36.54 -25.60 -7.01
C SER A 226 36.70 -26.49 -5.77
N THR A 227 37.85 -26.42 -5.08
CA THR A 227 38.08 -27.19 -3.85
C THR A 227 37.26 -26.63 -2.69
N LYS A 228 37.22 -25.30 -2.53
CA LYS A 228 36.41 -24.64 -1.50
C LYS A 228 34.91 -24.89 -1.69
N GLN A 229 34.40 -24.86 -2.92
CA GLN A 229 33.00 -25.18 -3.22
C GLN A 229 32.63 -26.63 -2.90
N LYS A 230 33.53 -27.59 -3.17
CA LYS A 230 33.31 -28.99 -2.77
C LYS A 230 33.25 -29.11 -1.25
N LEU A 231 34.18 -28.47 -0.55
CA LEU A 231 34.26 -28.49 0.91
C LEU A 231 33.03 -27.83 1.55
N GLU A 232 32.54 -26.72 1.00
CA GLU A 232 31.30 -26.07 1.40
C GLU A 232 30.09 -27.00 1.27
N LYS A 233 29.95 -27.69 0.13
CA LYS A 233 28.86 -28.67 -0.07
C LYS A 233 28.90 -29.80 0.96
N GLU A 234 30.08 -30.36 1.24
CA GLU A 234 30.24 -31.41 2.25
C GLU A 234 29.88 -30.92 3.65
N LEU A 235 30.32 -29.72 4.03
CA LEU A 235 30.01 -29.13 5.34
C LEU A 235 28.51 -28.83 5.48
N ASN A 236 27.86 -28.33 4.43
CA ASN A 236 26.41 -28.08 4.45
C ASN A 236 25.61 -29.37 4.63
N GLN A 237 26.00 -30.46 3.95
CA GLN A 237 25.36 -31.77 4.14
C GLN A 237 25.53 -32.29 5.58
N LYS A 238 26.72 -32.12 6.17
CA LYS A 238 26.96 -32.48 7.58
C LYS A 238 26.12 -31.64 8.53
N ASN A 239 26.03 -30.32 8.30
CA ASN A 239 25.20 -29.42 9.11
C ASN A 239 23.71 -29.78 9.03
N GLU A 240 23.19 -30.09 7.85
CA GLU A 240 21.79 -30.54 7.71
C GLU A 240 21.53 -31.86 8.45
N ALA A 241 22.46 -32.82 8.36
CA ALA A 241 22.36 -34.09 9.06
C ALA A 241 22.40 -33.91 10.59
N LEU A 242 23.28 -33.04 11.08
CA LEU A 242 23.35 -32.67 12.50
C LEU A 242 22.09 -31.95 12.96
N GLY A 243 21.57 -31.00 12.17
CA GLY A 243 20.31 -30.30 12.47
C GLY A 243 19.12 -31.25 12.60
N LYS A 244 18.99 -32.22 11.67
CA LYS A 244 17.97 -33.30 11.77
C LYS A 244 18.14 -34.15 13.02
N SER A 245 19.39 -34.42 13.42
CA SER A 245 19.70 -35.21 14.61
C SER A 245 19.34 -34.45 15.90
N ILE A 246 19.62 -33.14 15.96
CA ILE A 246 19.24 -32.27 17.09
C ILE A 246 17.71 -32.23 17.23
N LEU A 247 16.98 -31.96 16.15
CA LEU A 247 15.50 -31.95 16.16
C LEU A 247 14.92 -33.29 16.63
N ARG A 248 15.54 -34.41 16.23
CA ARG A 248 15.13 -35.74 16.69
C ARG A 248 15.34 -35.91 18.20
N LEU A 249 16.46 -35.43 18.74
CA LEU A 249 16.74 -35.48 20.19
C LEU A 249 15.78 -34.60 20.98
N GLU A 250 15.47 -33.40 20.50
CA GLU A 250 14.46 -32.52 21.10
C GLU A 250 13.07 -33.18 21.10
N LYS A 251 12.69 -33.83 19.99
CA LYS A 251 11.43 -34.57 19.91
C LYS A 251 11.40 -35.75 20.88
N ILE A 252 12.50 -36.47 21.05
CA ILE A 252 12.60 -37.54 22.04
C ILE A 252 12.43 -36.99 23.46
N ASN A 253 13.05 -35.85 23.78
CA ASN A 253 12.95 -35.25 25.11
C ASN A 253 11.52 -34.77 25.42
N THR A 254 10.83 -34.14 24.46
CA THR A 254 9.42 -33.73 24.60
C THR A 254 8.51 -34.93 24.80
N LEU A 255 8.65 -35.98 23.98
CA LEU A 255 7.88 -37.23 24.14
C LEU A 255 8.15 -37.92 25.48
N LYS A 256 9.39 -37.90 25.99
CA LYS A 256 9.71 -38.42 27.33
C LYS A 256 9.01 -37.63 28.43
N ALA A 257 8.95 -36.31 28.31
CA ALA A 257 8.24 -35.46 29.27
C ALA A 257 6.73 -35.75 29.26
N GLU A 258 6.13 -35.84 28.07
CA GLU A 258 4.72 -36.21 27.88
C GLU A 258 4.41 -37.59 28.47
N LEU A 259 5.24 -38.61 28.18
CA LEU A 259 5.11 -39.94 28.77
C LEU A 259 5.16 -39.90 30.31
N SER A 260 6.06 -39.09 30.89
CA SER A 260 6.13 -38.94 32.35
C SER A 260 4.87 -38.29 32.93
N GLN A 261 4.25 -37.37 32.20
CA GLN A 261 3.02 -36.70 32.62
C GLN A 261 1.82 -37.65 32.53
N ILE A 262 1.70 -38.39 31.41
CA ILE A 262 0.67 -39.41 31.24
C ILE A 262 0.80 -40.49 32.31
N ASP A 263 2.01 -40.92 32.66
CA ASP A 263 2.22 -41.93 33.71
C ASP A 263 1.81 -41.39 35.10
N LYS A 264 2.04 -40.09 35.38
CA LYS A 264 1.52 -39.44 36.60
C LYS A 264 -0.01 -39.38 36.59
N GLU A 265 -0.62 -38.97 35.49
CA GLU A 265 -2.08 -38.88 35.35
C GLU A 265 -2.74 -40.26 35.48
N SER A 266 -2.15 -41.29 34.88
CA SER A 266 -2.58 -42.68 35.01
C SER A 266 -2.52 -43.18 36.46
N LYS A 267 -1.44 -42.86 37.20
CA LYS A 267 -1.33 -43.15 38.64
C LYS A 267 -2.41 -42.43 39.46
N VAL A 268 -2.68 -41.17 39.16
CA VAL A 268 -3.76 -40.40 39.82
C VAL A 268 -5.13 -41.01 39.52
N LEU A 269 -5.43 -41.32 38.25
CA LEU A 269 -6.71 -41.92 37.84
C LEU A 269 -6.91 -43.30 38.44
N SER A 270 -5.89 -44.17 38.40
CA SER A 270 -5.95 -45.48 39.05
C SER A 270 -6.14 -45.38 40.56
N GLY A 271 -5.54 -44.38 41.21
CA GLY A 271 -5.80 -44.03 42.60
C GLY A 271 -7.26 -43.62 42.84
N ARG A 272 -7.83 -42.77 41.98
CA ARG A 272 -9.23 -42.35 42.04
C ARG A 272 -10.21 -43.50 41.82
N VAL A 273 -9.92 -44.41 40.89
CA VAL A 273 -10.74 -45.62 40.66
C VAL A 273 -10.74 -46.49 41.90
N LYS A 274 -9.56 -46.76 42.49
CA LYS A 274 -9.46 -47.52 43.75
C LYS A 274 -10.20 -46.84 44.90
N ALA A 275 -10.13 -45.51 45.00
CA ALA A 275 -10.84 -44.74 46.01
C ALA A 275 -12.36 -44.75 45.80
N PHE A 276 -12.83 -44.87 44.55
CA PHE A 276 -14.24 -44.96 44.18
C PHE A 276 -14.83 -46.38 44.31
N GLU A 277 -13.99 -47.41 44.39
CA GLU A 277 -14.43 -48.82 44.51
C GLU A 277 -15.47 -49.06 45.63
N PRO A 278 -15.34 -48.49 46.85
CA PRO A 278 -16.35 -48.65 47.89
C PRO A 278 -17.71 -48.04 47.52
N ASP A 279 -17.70 -46.88 46.86
CA ASP A 279 -18.92 -46.18 46.44
C ASP A 279 -19.55 -46.86 45.23
N LYS A 280 -18.75 -47.46 44.35
CA LYS A 280 -19.24 -48.34 43.28
C LYS A 280 -20.00 -49.54 43.85
N ILE A 281 -19.45 -50.21 44.87
CA ILE A 281 -20.14 -51.32 45.54
C ILE A 281 -21.44 -50.84 46.20
N LYS A 282 -21.43 -49.67 46.85
CA LYS A 282 -22.66 -49.07 47.41
C LYS A 282 -23.70 -48.79 46.33
N LEU A 283 -23.28 -48.25 45.18
CA LEU A 283 -24.16 -47.99 44.04
C LEU A 283 -24.75 -49.27 43.46
N GLU A 284 -23.94 -50.31 43.25
CA GLU A 284 -24.40 -51.62 42.78
C GLU A 284 -25.44 -52.22 43.74
N ASN A 285 -25.21 -52.12 45.05
CA ASN A 285 -26.17 -52.58 46.05
C ASN A 285 -27.44 -51.72 46.07
N ALA A 286 -27.32 -50.40 45.89
CA ALA A 286 -28.48 -49.51 45.80
C ALA A 286 -29.32 -49.81 44.55
N LEU A 287 -28.70 -50.08 43.40
CA LEU A 287 -29.39 -50.47 42.17
C LEU A 287 -30.11 -51.81 42.32
N LYS A 288 -29.47 -52.83 42.90
CA LYS A 288 -30.11 -54.11 43.24
C LYS A 288 -31.29 -53.94 44.19
N ALA A 289 -31.19 -53.02 45.15
CA ALA A 289 -32.30 -52.70 46.05
C ALA A 289 -33.44 -51.95 45.34
N ALA A 290 -33.12 -51.04 44.41
CA ALA A 290 -34.09 -50.29 43.62
C ALA A 290 -34.94 -51.20 42.71
N GLU A 291 -34.37 -52.29 42.18
CA GLU A 291 -35.13 -53.31 41.42
C GLU A 291 -36.29 -53.90 42.25
N LEU A 292 -36.09 -54.04 43.57
CA LEU A 292 -37.08 -54.59 44.50
C LEU A 292 -38.00 -53.52 45.11
N GLU A 293 -37.82 -52.24 44.80
CA GLU A 293 -38.58 -51.14 45.40
C GLU A 293 -40.08 -51.23 45.06
N GLY A 294 -40.41 -51.60 43.81
CA GLY A 294 -41.80 -51.80 43.36
C GLY A 294 -42.49 -52.96 44.08
N GLU A 295 -41.83 -54.12 44.17
CA GLU A 295 -42.35 -55.28 44.89
C GLU A 295 -42.44 -55.03 46.40
N TYR A 296 -41.45 -54.36 46.99
CA TYR A 296 -41.44 -53.99 48.40
C TYR A 296 -42.55 -52.98 48.74
N ALA A 297 -42.78 -51.97 47.89
CA ALA A 297 -43.89 -51.04 48.04
C ALA A 297 -45.25 -51.76 47.95
N GLY A 298 -45.38 -52.71 47.01
CA GLY A 298 -46.56 -53.58 46.90
C GLY A 298 -46.79 -54.46 48.14
N LEU A 299 -45.72 -55.09 48.65
CA LEU A 299 -45.75 -55.86 49.89
C LEU A 299 -46.14 -54.97 51.09
N GLN A 300 -45.57 -53.76 51.19
CA GLN A 300 -45.85 -52.83 52.29
C GLN A 300 -47.31 -52.35 52.25
N SER A 301 -47.83 -52.02 51.07
CA SER A 301 -49.24 -51.69 50.85
C SER A 301 -50.15 -52.86 51.24
N THR A 302 -49.81 -54.08 50.80
CA THR A 302 -50.56 -55.30 51.13
C THR A 302 -50.52 -55.60 52.62
N ARG A 303 -49.38 -55.42 53.30
CA ARG A 303 -49.26 -55.57 54.76
C ARG A 303 -50.08 -54.53 55.52
N GLN A 304 -50.10 -53.28 55.04
CA GLN A 304 -50.96 -52.25 55.61
C GLN A 304 -52.44 -52.59 55.43
N GLN A 305 -52.83 -53.06 54.25
CA GLN A 305 -54.19 -53.51 53.96
C GLN A 305 -54.59 -54.73 54.81
N GLN A 306 -53.71 -55.74 54.91
CA GLN A 306 -53.91 -56.88 55.80
C GLN A 306 -54.07 -56.47 57.26
N LYS A 307 -53.28 -55.51 57.74
CA LYS A 307 -53.39 -54.97 59.10
C LYS A 307 -54.73 -54.25 59.30
N PHE A 308 -55.20 -53.52 58.29
CA PHE A 308 -56.51 -52.88 58.29
C PHE A 308 -57.64 -53.91 58.31
N ASP A 309 -57.57 -54.93 57.44
CA ASP A 309 -58.57 -55.99 57.31
C ASP A 309 -58.66 -56.86 58.58
N LEU A 310 -57.53 -57.22 59.19
CA LEU A 310 -57.51 -57.90 60.50
C LEU A 310 -58.14 -57.03 61.60
N GLY A 311 -57.90 -55.72 61.56
CA GLY A 311 -58.56 -54.76 62.46
C GLY A 311 -60.07 -54.67 62.22
N ALA A 312 -60.51 -54.71 60.96
CA ALA A 312 -61.92 -54.71 60.60
C ALA A 312 -62.62 -56.02 61.00
N LEU A 313 -61.96 -57.17 60.80
CA LEU A 313 -62.45 -58.48 61.22
C LEU A 313 -62.63 -58.56 62.74
N ALA A 314 -61.64 -58.08 63.51
CA ALA A 314 -61.74 -58.04 64.98
C ALA A 314 -62.93 -57.16 65.45
N LYS A 315 -63.17 -56.03 64.78
CA LYS A 315 -64.36 -55.18 65.05
C LYS A 315 -65.65 -55.91 64.71
N ALA A 316 -65.72 -56.59 63.57
CA ALA A 316 -66.90 -57.35 63.15
C ALA A 316 -67.19 -58.52 64.10
N GLN A 317 -66.17 -59.28 64.52
CA GLN A 317 -66.29 -60.38 65.48
C GLN A 317 -66.79 -59.90 66.85
N ASN A 318 -66.43 -58.70 67.29
CA ASN A 318 -66.96 -58.11 68.51
C ASN A 318 -68.41 -57.60 68.37
N LEU A 319 -68.87 -57.28 67.15
CA LEU A 319 -70.24 -56.80 66.88
C LEU A 319 -71.25 -57.94 66.70
N VAL A 320 -70.82 -59.14 66.30
CA VAL A 320 -71.70 -60.31 66.08
C VAL A 320 -72.48 -60.71 67.37
N PRO A 321 -71.86 -60.83 68.56
CA PRO A 321 -72.57 -61.18 69.79
C PRO A 321 -73.63 -60.15 70.19
N ASP A 322 -73.37 -58.86 69.92
CA ASP A 322 -74.31 -57.79 70.23
C ASP A 322 -75.50 -57.75 69.26
N GLN A 323 -75.28 -58.06 67.98
CA GLN A 323 -76.37 -58.21 67.01
C GLN A 323 -77.22 -59.47 67.26
N GLU A 324 -76.62 -60.58 67.69
CA GLU A 324 -77.34 -61.80 68.06
C GLU A 324 -78.26 -61.56 69.27
N LYS A 325 -77.80 -60.86 70.32
CA LYS A 325 -78.64 -60.43 71.45
C LYS A 325 -79.81 -59.55 71.02
N LEU A 326 -79.57 -58.62 70.10
CA LEU A 326 -80.59 -57.73 69.54
C LEU A 326 -81.65 -58.49 68.72
N SER A 327 -81.27 -59.55 68.00
CA SER A 327 -82.19 -60.42 67.27
C SER A 327 -83.11 -61.22 68.20
N GLY A 328 -82.57 -61.77 69.30
CA GLY A 328 -83.35 -62.49 70.31
C GLY A 328 -84.37 -61.59 71.02
N LEU A 329 -84.00 -60.34 71.31
CA LEU A 329 -84.92 -59.32 71.85
C LEU A 329 -86.06 -58.98 70.87
N LYS A 330 -85.76 -58.89 69.56
CA LYS A 330 -86.77 -58.64 68.53
C LYS A 330 -87.76 -59.80 68.39
N GLU A 331 -87.32 -61.06 68.50
CA GLU A 331 -88.23 -62.21 68.50
C GLU A 331 -89.18 -62.25 69.70
N ILE A 332 -88.69 -61.90 70.90
CA ILE A 332 -89.51 -61.82 72.11
C ILE A 332 -90.61 -60.74 71.94
N ASN A 333 -90.26 -59.58 71.38
CA ASN A 333 -91.22 -58.51 71.12
C ASN A 333 -92.27 -58.90 70.05
N LEU A 334 -91.88 -59.66 69.02
CA LEU A 334 -92.81 -60.14 68.00
C LEU A 334 -93.83 -61.15 68.56
N LYS A 335 -93.42 -61.99 69.51
CA LYS A 335 -94.35 -62.88 70.25
C LYS A 335 -95.35 -62.11 71.12
N LYS A 336 -94.91 -61.02 71.78
CA LYS A 336 -95.82 -60.15 72.57
C LYS A 336 -96.84 -59.43 71.68
N ALA A 337 -96.40 -58.88 70.54
CA ALA A 337 -97.28 -58.20 69.58
C ALA A 337 -98.36 -59.14 69.01
N LYS A 338 -97.99 -60.39 68.67
CA LYS A 338 -98.95 -61.40 68.18
C LYS A 338 -100.06 -61.71 69.19
N LYS A 339 -99.74 -61.82 70.48
CA LYS A 339 -100.74 -62.03 71.54
C LYS A 339 -101.71 -60.84 71.68
N ALA A 340 -101.22 -59.61 71.55
CA ALA A 340 -102.07 -58.41 71.61
C ALA A 340 -103.07 -58.35 70.44
N THR A 341 -102.64 -58.65 69.21
CA THR A 341 -103.52 -58.70 68.03
C THR A 341 -104.60 -59.77 68.08
N ALA A 342 -104.39 -60.88 68.79
CA ALA A 342 -105.41 -61.92 68.95
C ALA A 342 -106.58 -61.44 69.82
N LYS A 343 -106.30 -60.66 70.87
CA LYS A 343 -107.32 -60.09 71.77
C LYS A 343 -108.25 -59.11 71.04
N VAL A 344 -107.68 -58.20 70.25
CA VAL A 344 -108.45 -57.18 69.50
C VAL A 344 -109.36 -57.81 68.43
N LYS A 345 -108.96 -58.94 67.83
CA LYS A 345 -109.81 -59.68 66.88
C LYS A 345 -111.07 -60.29 67.51
N GLU A 346 -111.02 -60.62 68.80
CA GLU A 346 -112.18 -61.14 69.53
C GLU A 346 -113.20 -60.03 69.83
N GLU A 347 -112.72 -58.84 70.22
CA GLU A 347 -113.56 -57.65 70.44
C GLU A 347 -114.26 -57.21 69.14
N GLN A 348 -113.56 -57.26 68.00
CA GLN A 348 -114.12 -56.90 66.69
C GLN A 348 -115.27 -57.84 66.24
N ARG A 349 -115.25 -59.12 66.63
CA ARG A 349 -116.33 -60.07 66.30
C ARG A 349 -117.66 -59.71 67.00
N ASN A 350 -117.59 -59.17 68.21
CA ASN A 350 -118.79 -58.78 68.96
C ASN A 350 -119.44 -57.50 68.40
N GLU A 351 -118.65 -56.55 67.89
CA GLU A 351 -119.19 -55.32 67.28
C GLU A 351 -119.85 -55.57 65.92
N ILE A 352 -119.38 -56.54 65.14
CA ILE A 352 -119.97 -56.92 63.84
C ILE A 352 -121.43 -57.39 63.97
N LEU A 353 -121.80 -58.01 65.10
CA LEU A 353 -123.19 -58.43 65.35
C LEU A 353 -124.12 -57.22 65.52
N LYS A 354 -123.69 -56.17 66.24
CA LYS A 354 -124.45 -54.93 66.39
C LYS A 354 -124.63 -54.17 65.08
N ILE A 355 -123.62 -54.17 64.20
CA ILE A 355 -123.70 -53.54 62.87
C ILE A 355 -124.73 -54.25 61.98
N ARG A 356 -124.96 -55.55 62.17
CA ARG A 356 -125.92 -56.34 61.38
C ARG A 356 -127.38 -55.99 61.71
N GLU A 357 -127.69 -55.70 62.98
CA GLU A 357 -129.02 -55.27 63.41
C GLU A 357 -129.37 -53.87 62.85
N VAL A 358 -128.41 -52.95 62.84
CA VAL A 358 -128.60 -51.59 62.27
C VAL A 358 -128.90 -51.65 60.76
N ARG A 359 -128.20 -52.51 60.01
CA ARG A 359 -128.45 -52.68 58.57
C ARG A 359 -129.82 -53.28 58.23
N ALA A 360 -130.40 -54.09 59.12
CA ALA A 360 -131.75 -54.63 58.93
C ALA A 360 -132.82 -53.54 59.07
N LEU A 361 -132.62 -52.60 60.00
CA LEU A 361 -133.49 -51.44 60.20
C LEU A 361 -133.39 -50.44 59.04
N ASP A 362 -132.19 -50.20 58.50
CA ASP A 362 -131.99 -49.35 57.31
C ASP A 362 -132.71 -49.90 56.07
N PHE A 363 -132.77 -51.24 55.90
CA PHE A 363 -133.49 -51.88 54.80
C PHE A 363 -135.01 -51.67 54.88
N GLN A 364 -135.58 -51.74 56.09
CA GLN A 364 -137.02 -51.48 56.30
C GLN A 364 -137.38 -50.01 56.02
N ILE A 365 -136.52 -49.07 56.41
CA ILE A 365 -136.70 -47.63 56.15
C ILE A 365 -136.65 -47.34 54.64
N ALA A 366 -135.73 -47.98 53.90
CA ALA A 366 -135.63 -47.84 52.46
C ALA A 366 -136.88 -48.35 51.72
N GLN A 367 -137.45 -49.48 52.17
CA GLN A 367 -138.64 -50.07 51.57
C GLN A 367 -139.91 -49.22 51.77
N GLN A 368 -140.07 -48.59 52.95
CA GLN A 368 -141.20 -47.68 53.16
C GLN A 368 -141.07 -46.36 52.40
N LYS A 369 -139.84 -45.85 52.19
CA LYS A 369 -139.60 -44.68 51.34
C LYS A 369 -139.95 -44.93 49.88
N SER A 370 -139.60 -46.09 49.32
CA SER A 370 -139.92 -46.42 47.92
C SER A 370 -141.42 -46.63 47.68
N ALA A 371 -142.15 -47.15 48.68
CA ALA A 371 -143.62 -47.23 48.66
C ALA A 371 -144.30 -45.84 48.70
N LEU A 372 -143.70 -44.88 49.41
CA LEU A 372 -144.21 -43.51 49.48
C LEU A 372 -143.96 -42.71 48.18
N GLU A 373 -142.83 -42.92 47.52
CA GLU A 373 -142.51 -42.30 46.23
C GLU A 373 -143.38 -42.86 45.09
N THR A 374 -143.68 -44.16 45.09
CA THR A 374 -144.58 -44.77 44.11
C THR A 374 -146.00 -44.23 44.24
N SER A 375 -146.54 -44.11 45.46
CA SER A 375 -147.86 -43.52 45.71
C SER A 375 -147.92 -42.02 45.35
N LYS A 376 -146.85 -41.24 45.60
CA LYS A 376 -146.74 -39.86 45.11
C LYS A 376 -146.73 -39.76 43.58
N SER A 377 -146.05 -40.69 42.89
CA SER A 377 -146.04 -40.72 41.42
C SER A 377 -147.40 -41.09 40.85
N GLU A 378 -148.17 -41.94 41.53
CA GLU A 378 -149.53 -42.31 41.14
C GLU A 378 -150.53 -41.16 41.34
N CYS A 379 -150.44 -40.43 42.46
CA CYS A 379 -151.24 -39.21 42.66
C CYS A 379 -150.93 -38.13 41.61
N GLY A 380 -149.66 -37.92 41.25
CA GLY A 380 -149.27 -36.99 40.19
C GLY A 380 -149.75 -37.41 38.79
N LYS A 381 -149.82 -38.72 38.50
CA LYS A 381 -150.40 -39.23 37.25
C LYS A 381 -151.92 -39.06 37.20
N ILE A 382 -152.62 -39.15 38.33
CA ILE A 382 -154.07 -38.95 38.42
C ILE A 382 -154.43 -37.45 38.31
N GLU A 383 -153.64 -36.54 38.91
CA GLU A 383 -153.82 -35.09 38.72
C GLU A 383 -153.61 -34.66 37.26
N ASN A 384 -152.59 -35.20 36.58
CA ASN A 384 -152.38 -34.95 35.15
C ASN A 384 -153.48 -35.56 34.28
N ARG A 385 -154.01 -36.74 34.63
CA ARG A 385 -155.17 -37.33 33.92
C ARG A 385 -156.44 -36.49 34.08
N ILE A 386 -156.69 -35.91 35.25
CA ILE A 386 -157.85 -35.03 35.49
C ILE A 386 -157.71 -33.71 34.71
N LEU A 387 -156.49 -33.20 34.54
CA LEU A 387 -156.20 -32.04 33.68
C LEU A 387 -156.37 -32.37 32.19
N GLU A 388 -155.87 -33.53 31.73
CA GLU A 388 -156.03 -34.00 30.35
C GLU A 388 -157.49 -34.31 30.00
N GLU A 389 -158.26 -34.94 30.89
CA GLU A 389 -159.68 -35.24 30.65
C GLU A 389 -160.56 -33.98 30.65
N LYS A 390 -160.26 -32.95 31.48
CA LYS A 390 -160.90 -31.63 31.38
C LYS A 390 -160.58 -30.89 30.07
N GLU A 391 -159.40 -31.11 29.50
CA GLU A 391 -159.01 -30.57 28.19
C GLU A 391 -159.65 -31.35 27.03
N GLN A 392 -159.75 -32.69 27.17
CA GLN A 392 -160.43 -33.55 26.21
C GLN A 392 -161.96 -33.35 26.21
N GLU A 393 -162.58 -33.02 27.34
CA GLU A 393 -164.01 -32.67 27.40
C GLU A 393 -164.29 -31.31 26.71
N LYS A 394 -163.37 -30.34 26.79
CA LYS A 394 -163.42 -29.12 25.96
C LYS A 394 -163.33 -29.44 24.47
N LYS A 395 -162.53 -30.45 24.07
CA LYS A 395 -162.48 -30.96 22.69
C LYS A 395 -163.70 -31.81 22.32
N ALA A 396 -164.35 -32.47 23.29
CA ALA A 396 -165.58 -33.25 23.12
C ALA A 396 -166.76 -32.41 22.60
N LYS A 397 -166.82 -31.10 22.85
CA LYS A 397 -167.94 -30.27 22.35
C LYS A 397 -167.73 -29.68 20.96
N SER A 398 -166.49 -29.55 20.49
CA SER A 398 -166.18 -28.95 19.17
C SER A 398 -166.15 -29.99 18.03
N ALA A 399 -165.61 -31.19 18.28
CA ALA A 399 -165.49 -32.24 17.25
C ALA A 399 -166.82 -32.94 16.94
N LEU A 400 -167.66 -33.17 17.95
CA LEU A 400 -168.97 -33.82 17.79
C LEU A 400 -169.94 -32.98 16.94
N LYS A 401 -169.76 -31.65 16.92
CA LYS A 401 -170.48 -30.71 16.04
C LYS A 401 -170.04 -30.82 14.56
N LEU A 402 -168.88 -31.41 14.28
CA LEU A 402 -168.26 -31.47 12.96
C LEU A 402 -168.40 -32.85 12.27
N THR A 403 -168.28 -33.95 13.01
CA THR A 403 -168.38 -35.32 12.45
C THR A 403 -169.79 -35.85 12.33
N GLY A 404 -170.77 -35.30 13.07
CA GLY A 404 -172.19 -35.47 12.73
C GLY A 404 -172.50 -35.09 11.27
N LYS A 405 -171.72 -34.19 10.66
CA LYS A 405 -171.81 -33.87 9.22
C LYS A 405 -171.12 -34.88 8.29
N LYS A 406 -170.24 -35.76 8.80
CA LYS A 406 -169.50 -36.77 8.01
C LYS A 406 -170.13 -38.16 8.08
N LEU A 407 -170.72 -38.55 9.23
CA LEU A 407 -171.45 -39.82 9.40
C LEU A 407 -172.56 -39.96 8.33
N PHE A 408 -173.26 -38.86 8.04
CA PHE A 408 -174.30 -38.80 7.02
C PHE A 408 -173.80 -39.04 5.56
N LYS A 409 -172.49 -39.02 5.30
CA LYS A 409 -171.92 -39.25 3.95
C LYS A 409 -171.41 -40.68 3.73
N ALA A 410 -170.99 -41.42 4.77
CA ALA A 410 -170.26 -42.69 4.62
C ALA A 410 -171.16 -43.93 4.73
N GLU A 411 -172.24 -43.88 5.51
CA GLU A 411 -173.26 -44.96 5.54
C GLU A 411 -173.90 -45.18 4.16
N ALA A 412 -173.86 -44.18 3.29
CA ALA A 412 -174.23 -44.32 1.89
C ALA A 412 -173.35 -45.33 1.10
N TYR A 413 -172.11 -45.59 1.52
CA TYR A 413 -171.15 -46.46 0.79
C TYR A 413 -171.23 -47.94 1.20
N LEU A 414 -171.48 -48.22 2.48
CA LEU A 414 -171.56 -49.57 3.04
C LEU A 414 -172.72 -50.42 2.49
N SER A 415 -173.70 -49.82 1.84
CA SER A 415 -174.81 -50.56 1.23
C SER A 415 -174.46 -51.24 -0.10
N ALA A 416 -173.27 -51.00 -0.69
CA ALA A 416 -173.02 -51.34 -2.10
C ALA A 416 -172.26 -52.67 -2.40
N ASN A 417 -171.46 -53.27 -1.49
CA ASN A 417 -170.50 -54.34 -1.88
C ASN A 417 -170.31 -55.47 -0.83
N ALA A 418 -170.92 -56.66 -0.99
CA ALA A 418 -171.06 -57.65 0.12
C ALA A 418 -170.71 -59.15 -0.13
N PHE A 419 -170.19 -59.62 -1.28
CA PHE A 419 -170.19 -61.07 -1.60
C PHE A 419 -168.88 -61.77 -2.06
N ASP A 420 -167.68 -61.20 -1.91
CA ASP A 420 -166.40 -61.89 -2.22
C ASP A 420 -165.97 -62.93 -1.14
N SER A 421 -166.91 -63.37 -0.29
CA SER A 421 -166.70 -64.00 1.02
C SER A 421 -166.67 -65.54 1.03
N ALA A 422 -165.66 -66.18 0.43
CA ALA A 422 -165.46 -67.62 0.68
C ALA A 422 -164.00 -68.10 0.67
N LEU A 423 -163.01 -67.25 0.42
CA LEU A 423 -161.66 -67.70 0.02
C LEU A 423 -160.70 -68.08 1.19
N VAL A 424 -161.18 -68.51 2.37
CA VAL A 424 -160.34 -68.73 3.58
C VAL A 424 -159.86 -70.19 3.80
N THR A 425 -160.35 -71.22 3.11
CA THR A 425 -160.20 -72.59 3.65
C THR A 425 -159.11 -73.53 3.13
N GLU A 426 -158.51 -73.39 1.96
CA GLU A 426 -157.48 -74.36 1.52
C GLU A 426 -156.52 -73.69 0.55
N MET A 427 -155.20 -73.74 0.77
CA MET A 427 -154.18 -73.84 -0.30
C MET A 427 -152.77 -73.40 0.15
N THR A 428 -151.79 -74.20 -0.29
CA THR A 428 -150.45 -73.84 -0.79
C THR A 428 -149.59 -72.95 0.11
N GLY A 429 -148.36 -73.33 0.48
CA GLY A 429 -147.30 -73.49 -0.52
C GLY A 429 -147.05 -72.18 -1.27
N ILE A 430 -145.78 -71.78 -1.40
CA ILE A 430 -145.27 -70.68 -2.23
C ILE A 430 -144.80 -69.45 -1.44
N LYS A 431 -143.47 -69.43 -1.34
CA LYS A 431 -142.52 -68.29 -1.37
C LYS A 431 -142.29 -67.45 -0.12
#